data_AF-A0A9D6UHA8-F1
#
_entry.id   AF-A0A9D6UHA8-F1
#
_cell.length_a   1.000
_cell.length_b   1.000
_cell.length_c   1.000
_cell.angle_alpha   90.00
_cell.angle_beta   90.00
_cell.angle_gamma   90.00
#
_symmetry.space_group_name_H-M   'P 1'
#
loop_
_entity.id
_entity.type
_entity.pdbx_description
1 polymer ?
#
loop_
_entity_poly.entity_id
_entity_poly.type
_entity_poly.pdbx_seq_one_letter_code
_entity_poly.pdbx_strand_id
1 'polypeptide(L)'
;MQNTKQREEDIFADVLEKIKTLTASQQKFLQEILLRHEKVSALPKKSLLKKSFGIWADRKDIKGSIEHIDEMRKGWEVRLQRIKS
;
A
#
# COMPACT_ATOMS: atom_id res chain seq x y z
N MET A 1 6.81 -20.89 -0.86
CA MET A 1 6.82 -19.46 -1.22
C MET A 1 7.31 -19.16 -2.65
N GLN A 2 7.71 -20.16 -3.46
CA GLN A 2 8.09 -19.94 -4.87
C GLN A 2 6.88 -19.88 -5.83
N ASN A 3 5.84 -20.69 -5.58
CA ASN A 3 4.66 -20.76 -6.46
C ASN A 3 3.84 -19.46 -6.58
N THR A 4 3.86 -18.59 -5.58
CA THR A 4 3.11 -17.32 -5.63
C THR A 4 3.79 -16.29 -6.52
N LYS A 5 5.12 -16.21 -6.49
CA LYS A 5 5.89 -15.28 -7.34
C LYS A 5 5.82 -15.66 -8.82
N GLN A 6 5.95 -16.95 -9.11
CA GLN A 6 5.81 -17.48 -10.47
C GLN A 6 4.45 -17.13 -11.08
N ARG A 7 3.38 -17.28 -10.27
CA ARG A 7 2.00 -16.98 -10.70
C ARG A 7 1.76 -15.49 -10.93
N GLU A 8 2.40 -14.62 -10.16
CA GLU A 8 2.35 -13.17 -10.36
C GLU A 8 3.06 -12.78 -11.65
N GLU A 9 4.24 -13.33 -11.92
CA GLU A 9 5.00 -13.11 -13.16
C GLU A 9 4.22 -13.54 -14.40
N ASP A 10 3.53 -14.69 -14.34
CA ASP A 10 2.68 -15.19 -15.42
C ASP A 10 1.48 -14.27 -15.70
N ILE A 11 0.85 -13.74 -14.64
CA ILE A 11 -0.27 -12.79 -14.76
C ILE A 11 0.22 -11.47 -15.37
N PHE A 12 1.39 -10.99 -14.96
CA PHE A 12 1.97 -9.77 -15.53
C PHE A 12 2.29 -9.92 -17.02
N ALA A 13 2.83 -11.07 -17.42
CA ALA A 13 3.10 -11.36 -18.83
C ALA A 13 1.82 -11.37 -19.68
N ASP A 14 0.76 -12.01 -19.18
CA ASP A 14 -0.56 -12.04 -19.84
C ASP A 14 -1.18 -10.64 -19.98
N VAL A 15 -1.05 -9.81 -18.95
CA VAL A 15 -1.51 -8.41 -18.99
C VAL A 15 -0.73 -7.60 -20.03
N LEU A 16 0.59 -7.77 -20.13
CA LEU A 16 1.41 -7.08 -21.14
C LEU A 16 1.03 -7.47 -22.57
N GLU A 17 0.80 -8.76 -22.82
CA GLU A 17 0.34 -9.22 -24.14
C GLU A 17 -1.04 -8.66 -24.48
N LYS A 18 -1.98 -8.66 -23.53
CA LYS A 18 -3.30 -8.05 -23.72
C LYS A 18 -3.21 -6.57 -24.03
N ILE A 19 -2.32 -5.82 -23.37
CA ILE A 19 -2.12 -4.38 -23.64
C ILE A 19 -1.63 -4.12 -25.07
N LYS A 20 -0.77 -5.00 -25.61
CA LYS A 20 -0.29 -4.89 -27.00
C LYS A 20 -1.41 -5.13 -28.01
N THR A 21 -2.39 -5.98 -27.68
CA THR A 21 -3.55 -6.26 -28.55
C THR A 21 -4.65 -5.19 -28.50
N LEU A 22 -4.55 -4.21 -27.59
CA LEU A 22 -5.52 -3.13 -27.50
C LEU A 22 -5.41 -2.16 -28.67
N THR A 23 -6.55 -1.63 -29.09
CA THR A 23 -6.61 -0.53 -30.06
C THR A 23 -6.11 0.78 -29.45
N ALA A 24 -5.66 1.71 -30.29
CA ALA A 24 -5.15 3.01 -29.84
C ALA A 24 -6.16 3.78 -28.97
N SER A 25 -7.47 3.64 -29.23
CA SER A 25 -8.53 4.25 -28.43
C SER A 25 -8.62 3.69 -27.00
N GLN A 26 -8.48 2.37 -26.86
CA GLN A 26 -8.52 1.68 -25.57
C GLN A 26 -7.25 1.94 -24.76
N GLN A 27 -6.09 2.00 -25.41
CA GLN A 27 -4.83 2.37 -24.75
C GLN A 27 -4.90 3.80 -24.21
N LYS A 28 -5.44 4.74 -25.00
CA LYS A 28 -5.62 6.13 -24.56
C LYS A 28 -6.60 6.24 -23.39
N PHE A 29 -7.69 5.47 -23.41
CA PHE A 29 -8.65 5.41 -22.31
C PHE A 29 -8.01 4.86 -21.02
N LEU A 30 -7.22 3.80 -21.10
CA LEU A 30 -6.50 3.25 -19.95
C LEU A 30 -5.46 4.24 -19.41
N GLN A 31 -4.72 4.91 -20.28
CA GLN A 31 -3.78 5.97 -19.88
C GLN A 31 -4.51 7.08 -19.12
N GLU A 32 -5.66 7.55 -19.60
CA GLU A 32 -6.45 8.56 -18.90
C GLU A 32 -6.95 8.09 -17.53
N ILE A 33 -7.39 6.83 -17.39
CA ILE A 33 -7.80 6.27 -16.10
C ILE A 33 -6.63 6.19 -15.12
N LEU A 34 -5.48 5.67 -15.57
CA LEU A 34 -4.29 5.52 -14.75
C LEU A 34 -3.73 6.88 -14.30
N LEU A 35 -3.71 7.87 -15.20
CA LEU A 35 -3.33 9.25 -14.90
C LEU A 35 -4.33 9.95 -13.96
N ARG A 36 -5.63 9.63 -14.04
CA ARG A 36 -6.63 10.14 -13.08
C ARG A 36 -6.44 9.54 -11.69
N HIS A 37 -5.95 8.31 -11.58
CA HIS A 37 -5.74 7.66 -10.29
C HIS A 37 -4.55 8.24 -9.49
N GLU A 38 -3.59 8.89 -10.15
CA GLU A 38 -2.58 9.73 -9.47
C GLU A 38 -3.19 10.94 -8.73
N LYS A 39 -4.41 11.36 -9.10
CA LYS A 39 -5.15 12.47 -8.47
C LYS A 39 -6.11 12.03 -7.37
N VAL A 40 -5.96 10.85 -6.77
CA VAL A 40 -6.47 10.68 -5.40
C VAL A 40 -5.54 11.51 -4.54
N SER A 41 -5.90 12.78 -4.37
CA SER A 41 -5.18 13.77 -3.60
C SER A 41 -4.56 13.10 -2.39
N ALA A 42 -3.23 13.06 -2.34
CA ALA A 42 -2.50 12.94 -1.10
C ALA A 42 -2.82 14.20 -0.29
N LEU A 43 -4.06 14.30 0.20
CA LEU A 43 -4.39 15.22 1.27
C LEU A 43 -3.34 14.92 2.33
N PRO A 44 -2.55 15.93 2.73
CA PRO A 44 -1.47 15.69 3.69
C PRO A 44 -2.11 14.95 4.85
N LYS A 45 -1.60 13.76 5.23
CA LYS A 45 -2.23 12.89 6.24
C LYS A 45 -2.70 13.68 7.48
N LYS A 46 -1.98 14.76 7.80
CA LYS A 46 -2.34 15.78 8.81
C LYS A 46 -3.73 16.40 8.64
N SER A 47 -4.17 16.81 7.44
CA SER A 47 -5.50 17.41 7.22
C SER A 47 -6.63 16.40 7.40
N LEU A 48 -6.41 15.15 6.96
CA LEU A 48 -7.37 14.06 7.14
C LEU A 48 -7.49 13.69 8.62
N LEU A 49 -6.35 13.52 9.29
CA LEU A 49 -6.31 13.22 10.73
C LEU A 49 -6.91 14.35 11.56
N LYS A 50 -6.64 15.62 11.23
CA LYS A 50 -7.24 16.78 11.91
C LYS A 50 -8.76 16.82 11.75
N LYS A 51 -9.30 16.42 10.60
CA LYS A 51 -10.75 16.33 10.39
C LYS A 51 -11.39 15.23 11.25
N SER A 52 -10.75 14.07 11.37
CA SER A 52 -11.31 12.91 12.08
C SER A 52 -11.04 12.92 13.59
N PHE A 53 -9.90 13.46 14.02
CA PHE A 53 -9.40 13.36 15.39
C PHE A 53 -9.21 14.73 16.07
N GLY A 54 -9.41 15.86 15.37
CA GLY A 54 -9.36 17.19 15.94
C GLY A 54 -8.04 17.48 16.68
N ILE A 55 -8.14 17.92 17.94
CA ILE A 55 -7.01 18.24 18.83
C ILE A 55 -6.11 17.00 19.08
N TRP A 56 -6.65 15.79 18.94
CA TRP A 56 -5.88 14.55 19.10
C TRP A 56 -4.91 14.31 17.95
N ALA A 57 -5.13 14.92 16.78
CA ALA A 57 -4.21 14.81 15.64
C ALA A 57 -2.84 15.48 15.89
N ASP A 58 -2.80 16.43 16.82
CA ASP A 58 -1.59 17.19 17.18
C ASP A 58 -0.88 16.63 18.43
N ARG A 59 -1.44 15.59 19.07
CA ARG A 59 -0.84 14.95 20.25
C ARG A 59 0.39 14.14 19.85
N LYS A 60 1.56 14.59 20.30
CA LYS A 60 2.85 13.91 20.13
C LYS A 60 3.13 12.85 21.20
N ASP A 61 2.34 12.84 22.26
CA ASP A 61 2.46 11.90 23.38
C ASP A 61 1.79 10.55 23.11
N ILE A 62 0.95 10.46 22.08
CA ILE A 62 0.34 9.24 21.62
C ILE A 62 1.18 8.71 20.46
N LYS A 63 1.80 7.53 20.63
CA LYS A 63 2.53 6.86 19.54
C LYS A 63 1.62 6.68 18.34
N GLY A 64 2.15 6.96 17.15
CA GLY A 64 1.40 6.73 15.92
C GLY A 64 0.96 5.28 15.82
N SER A 65 -0.16 5.00 15.16
CA SER A 65 -0.66 3.62 14.99
C SER A 65 0.39 2.68 14.41
N ILE A 66 1.24 3.19 13.51
CA ILE A 66 2.37 2.46 12.91
C ILE A 66 3.44 2.14 13.96
N GLU A 67 3.83 3.12 14.77
CA GLU A 67 4.84 2.98 15.82
C GLU A 67 4.40 1.97 16.89
N HIS A 68 3.11 2.01 17.27
CA HIS A 68 2.54 1.04 18.20
C HIS A 68 2.55 -0.39 17.64
N ILE A 69 2.18 -0.57 16.37
CA ILE A 69 2.21 -1.88 15.70
C ILE A 69 3.66 -2.40 15.59
N ASP A 70 4.62 -1.53 15.30
CA ASP A 70 6.03 -1.91 15.21
C ASP A 70 6.61 -2.34 16.57
N GLU A 71 6.20 -1.69 17.67
CA GLU A 71 6.57 -2.13 19.02
C GLU A 71 6.00 -3.50 19.37
N MET A 72 4.73 -3.73 19.03
CA MET A 72 4.09 -5.04 19.21
C MET A 72 4.81 -6.13 18.40
N ARG A 73 5.19 -5.83 17.15
CA ARG A 73 5.92 -6.74 16.28
C ARG A 73 7.30 -7.08 16.86
N LYS A 74 8.06 -6.09 17.35
CA LYS A 74 9.34 -6.32 18.04
C LYS A 74 9.17 -7.23 19.26
N GLY A 75 8.13 -7.00 20.07
CA GLY A 75 7.82 -7.85 21.22
C GLY A 75 7.52 -9.30 20.84
N TRP A 76 6.84 -9.52 19.72
CA TRP A 76 6.58 -10.87 19.19
C TRP A 76 7.83 -11.54 18.63
N GLU A 77 8.69 -10.79 17.95
CA GLU A 77 9.94 -11.30 17.41
C GLU A 77 10.88 -11.80 18.52
N VAL A 78 10.99 -11.05 19.63
CA VAL A 78 11.75 -11.48 20.82
C VAL A 78 11.17 -12.78 21.41
N ARG A 79 9.84 -12.91 21.47
CA ARG A 79 9.20 -14.14 21.96
C ARG A 79 9.44 -15.33 21.04
N LEU A 80 9.41 -15.11 19.72
CA LEU A 80 9.70 -16.15 18.73
C LEU A 80 11.16 -16.60 18.79
N GLN A 81 12.10 -15.68 18.97
CA GLN A 81 13.52 -16.01 19.16
C GLN A 81 13.73 -16.84 20.44
N ARG A 82 13.00 -16.53 21.52
CA ARG A 82 13.06 -17.31 22.76
C ARG A 82 12.55 -18.75 22.60
N ILE A 83 11.54 -18.99 21.78
CA ILE A 83 10.99 -20.34 21.54
C ILE A 83 11.88 -21.16 20.61
N LYS A 84 12.63 -20.50 19.72
CA LYS A 84 13.56 -21.16 18.78
C LYS A 84 14.94 -21.44 19.37
N SER A 85 15.27 -20.84 20.51
CA SER A 85 16.47 -21.12 21.31
C SER A 85 16.22 -22.25 22.29
#